data_AF-A0AAN6PVJ2-F1
#
_entry.id   AF-A0AAN6PVJ2-F1
#
_cell.length_a   1.000
_cell.length_b   1.000
_cell.length_c   1.000
_cell.angle_alpha   90.00
_cell.angle_beta   90.00
_cell.angle_gamma   90.00
#
_symmetry.space_group_name_H-M   'P 1'
#
loop_
_entity.id
_entity.type
_entity.pdbx_description
1 polymer ?
#
loop_
_entity_poly.entity_id
_entity_poly.type
_entity_poly.pdbx_seq_one_letter_code
_entity_poly.pdbx_strand_id
1 'polypeptide(L)'
;RLIDLGEAFPHDAVPDQLAEPSDLQVPEKLFTKKFDYRVDLWRAGCVIYTLVIGDKPFAWVWVWRVDSLVAQMIHFVEDLPPEWRPEWERMKAAAGRKHEDIRGIDNSP
;
A
#
# COMPACT_ATOMS: atom_id res chain seq x y z
N ARG A 1 -14.19 -20.00 6.33
CA ARG A 1 -15.16 -19.75 5.23
C ARG A 1 -14.96 -18.31 4.78
N LEU A 2 -14.77 -18.04 3.49
CA LEU A 2 -14.79 -16.68 2.95
C LEU A 2 -16.23 -16.17 2.91
N ILE A 3 -16.44 -14.94 3.36
CA ILE A 3 -17.72 -14.25 3.44
C ILE A 3 -17.54 -12.82 2.92
N ASP A 4 -18.64 -12.09 2.73
CA ASP A 4 -18.64 -10.71 2.24
C ASP A 4 -18.07 -10.53 0.82
N LEU A 5 -18.78 -11.07 -0.16
CA LEU A 5 -18.42 -10.99 -1.59
C LEU A 5 -19.06 -9.76 -2.28
N GLY A 6 -19.46 -8.73 -1.54
CA GLY A 6 -20.13 -7.55 -2.10
C GLY A 6 -19.27 -6.77 -3.10
N GLU A 7 -17.95 -6.81 -2.91
CA GLU A 7 -16.95 -6.17 -3.77
C GLU A 7 -16.20 -7.18 -4.68
N ALA A 8 -16.67 -8.42 -4.77
CA ALA A 8 -16.07 -9.44 -5.63
C ALA A 8 -16.49 -9.23 -7.10
N PHE A 9 -15.60 -9.53 -8.04
CA PHE A 9 -15.85 -9.41 -9.47
C PHE A 9 -15.31 -10.62 -10.26
N PRO A 10 -15.94 -10.97 -11.40
CA PRO A 10 -15.41 -12.00 -12.31
C PRO A 10 -14.04 -11.63 -12.91
N HIS A 11 -13.22 -12.63 -13.22
CA HIS A 11 -11.88 -12.41 -13.77
C HIS A 11 -11.89 -11.70 -15.15
N ASP A 12 -12.95 -11.88 -15.93
CA ASP A 12 -13.18 -11.25 -17.23
C ASP A 12 -13.86 -9.87 -17.12
N ALA A 13 -14.20 -9.43 -15.91
CA ALA A 13 -14.88 -8.17 -15.63
C ALA A 13 -14.17 -7.39 -14.51
N VAL A 14 -12.85 -7.20 -14.65
CA VAL A 14 -12.03 -6.47 -13.68
C VAL A 14 -12.40 -4.98 -13.69
N PRO A 15 -12.76 -4.37 -12.55
CA PRO A 15 -13.06 -2.95 -12.48
C PRO A 15 -11.80 -2.10 -12.60
N ASP A 16 -11.93 -0.87 -13.12
CA ASP A 16 -10.80 0.07 -13.21
C ASP A 16 -10.25 0.49 -11.84
N GLN A 17 -11.11 0.45 -10.81
CA GLN A 17 -10.76 0.81 -9.45
C GLN A 17 -11.27 -0.25 -8.49
N LEU A 18 -10.36 -0.66 -7.59
CA LEU A 18 -10.68 -1.53 -6.47
C LEU A 18 -10.86 -0.70 -5.20
N ALA A 19 -11.92 -0.97 -4.45
CA ALA A 19 -12.07 -0.48 -3.08
C ALA A 19 -11.02 -1.15 -2.20
N GLU A 20 -10.13 -0.36 -1.60
CA GLU A 20 -9.05 -0.88 -0.77
C GLU A 20 -9.03 -0.18 0.59
N PRO A 21 -9.19 -0.95 1.68
CA PRO A 21 -8.84 -0.46 3.01
C PRO A 21 -7.36 -0.07 3.03
N SER A 22 -7.04 1.03 3.72
CA SER A 22 -5.71 1.66 3.66
C SER A 22 -4.56 0.70 4.01
N ASP A 23 -4.75 -0.17 4.99
CA ASP A 23 -3.77 -1.15 5.49
C ASP A 23 -3.60 -2.36 4.55
N LEU A 24 -4.51 -2.53 3.59
CA LEU A 24 -4.59 -3.66 2.67
C LEU A 24 -4.30 -3.25 1.22
N GLN A 25 -3.74 -2.05 1.03
CA GLN A 25 -3.22 -1.64 -0.27
C GLN A 25 -2.10 -2.58 -0.70
N VAL A 26 -2.09 -2.92 -1.99
CA VAL A 26 -1.11 -3.84 -2.56
C VAL A 26 0.02 -3.07 -3.24
N PRO A 27 1.27 -3.58 -3.18
CA PRO A 27 2.42 -2.88 -3.74
C PRO A 27 2.30 -2.67 -5.26
N GLU A 28 1.85 -3.65 -6.04
CA GLU A 28 1.74 -3.55 -7.49
C GLU A 28 0.80 -2.43 -7.94
N LYS A 29 -0.29 -2.21 -7.21
CA LYS A 29 -1.23 -1.12 -7.52
C LYS A 29 -0.67 0.22 -7.08
N LEU A 30 0.11 0.27 -6.00
CA LEU A 30 0.81 1.48 -5.59
C LEU A 30 1.82 1.94 -6.65
N PHE A 31 2.61 1.02 -7.21
CA PHE A 31 3.66 1.31 -8.18
C PHE A 31 3.18 1.43 -9.63
N THR A 32 2.27 0.56 -10.07
CA THR A 32 1.92 0.45 -11.50
C THR A 32 0.52 0.96 -11.83
N LYS A 33 -0.30 1.23 -10.80
CA LYS A 33 -1.75 1.52 -10.92
C LYS A 33 -2.56 0.43 -11.59
N LYS A 34 -1.97 -0.75 -11.83
CA LYS A 34 -2.62 -1.94 -12.36
C LYS A 34 -2.66 -3.00 -11.27
N PHE A 35 -3.63 -3.88 -11.36
CA PHE A 35 -3.78 -5.01 -10.46
C PHE A 35 -4.43 -6.18 -11.20
N ASP A 36 -4.28 -7.37 -10.63
CA ASP A 36 -4.96 -8.59 -11.07
C ASP A 36 -5.34 -9.44 -9.86
N TYR A 37 -5.71 -10.70 -10.09
CA TYR A 37 -6.11 -11.63 -9.04
C TYR A 37 -5.06 -11.84 -7.93
N ARG A 38 -3.79 -11.47 -8.15
CA ARG A 38 -2.72 -11.60 -7.14
C ARG A 38 -2.91 -10.67 -5.94
N VAL A 39 -3.79 -9.68 -6.06
CA VAL A 39 -4.24 -8.85 -4.92
C VAL A 39 -4.78 -9.71 -3.78
N ASP A 40 -5.56 -10.73 -4.11
CA ASP A 40 -6.15 -11.62 -3.11
C ASP A 40 -5.08 -12.48 -2.42
N LEU A 41 -4.01 -12.84 -3.13
CA LEU A 41 -2.88 -13.58 -2.55
C LEU A 41 -2.11 -12.73 -1.55
N TRP A 42 -1.84 -11.45 -1.87
CA TRP A 42 -1.23 -10.52 -0.93
C TRP A 42 -2.06 -10.38 0.35
N ARG A 43 -3.36 -10.14 0.20
CA ARG A 43 -4.30 -9.99 1.33
C ARG A 43 -4.42 -11.27 2.15
N ALA A 44 -4.45 -12.43 1.50
CA ALA A 44 -4.42 -13.72 2.19
C ALA A 44 -3.13 -13.88 3.02
N GLY A 45 -1.98 -13.46 2.48
CA GLY A 45 -0.71 -13.42 3.23
C GLY A 45 -0.80 -12.56 4.48
N CYS A 46 -1.37 -11.35 4.38
CA CYS A 46 -1.57 -10.48 5.54
C CYS A 46 -2.48 -11.11 6.61
N VAL A 47 -3.56 -11.76 6.18
CA VAL A 47 -4.49 -12.47 7.09
C VAL A 47 -3.78 -13.63 7.78
N ILE A 48 -3.05 -14.46 7.04
CA ILE A 48 -2.30 -15.58 7.61
C ILE A 48 -1.27 -15.09 8.63
N TYR A 49 -0.49 -14.06 8.29
CA TYR A 49 0.46 -13.45 9.23
C TYR A 49 -0.24 -12.99 10.51
N THR A 50 -1.35 -12.26 10.37
CA THR A 50 -2.11 -11.74 11.52
C THR A 50 -2.62 -12.86 12.42
N LEU A 51 -3.08 -13.96 11.84
CA LEU A 51 -3.56 -15.11 12.61
C LEU A 51 -2.45 -15.85 13.35
N VAL A 52 -1.24 -15.91 12.79
CA VAL A 52 -0.10 -16.62 13.37
C VAL A 52 0.63 -15.78 14.42
N ILE A 53 0.84 -14.49 14.13
CA ILE A 53 1.65 -13.59 14.96
C ILE A 53 0.79 -12.82 15.98
N GLY A 54 -0.50 -12.63 15.69
CA GLY A 54 -1.41 -11.85 16.53
C GLY A 54 -1.35 -10.34 16.31
N ASP A 55 -0.58 -9.88 15.31
CA ASP A 55 -0.46 -8.47 14.92
C ASP A 55 -0.46 -8.31 13.39
N LYS A 56 -0.78 -7.11 12.88
CA LYS A 56 -0.75 -6.84 11.44
C LYS A 56 0.70 -6.75 10.94
N PRO A 57 1.00 -7.25 9.71
CA PRO A 57 2.33 -7.11 9.14
C PRO A 57 2.65 -5.65 8.77
N PHE A 58 1.62 -4.86 8.47
CA PHE A 58 1.73 -3.47 8.06
C PHE A 58 0.71 -2.63 8.80
N ALA A 59 1.14 -1.44 9.23
CA ALA A 59 0.26 -0.46 9.87
C ALA A 59 0.11 0.77 8.97
N TRP A 60 -1.15 1.10 8.63
CA TRP A 60 -1.46 2.42 8.13
C TRP A 60 -1.54 3.38 9.30
N VAL A 61 -0.62 4.34 9.35
CA VAL A 61 -0.72 5.43 10.31
C VAL A 61 -1.09 6.69 9.54
N TRP A 62 -2.22 7.31 9.87
CA TRP A 62 -2.72 8.50 9.15
C TRP A 62 -1.70 9.65 9.00
N VAL A 63 -0.75 9.72 9.95
CA VAL A 63 0.37 10.67 9.95
C VAL A 63 1.45 10.29 8.93
N TRP A 64 1.68 8.98 8.75
CA TRP A 64 2.74 8.40 7.93
C TRP A 64 2.13 7.88 6.63
N ARG A 65 2.24 8.72 5.60
CA ARG A 65 1.66 8.62 4.25
C ARG A 65 1.99 7.29 3.55
N VAL A 66 1.46 7.12 2.33
CA VAL A 66 1.62 5.91 1.48
C VAL A 66 3.08 5.44 1.37
N ASP A 67 4.06 6.35 1.34
CA ASP A 67 5.48 6.02 1.32
C ASP A 67 5.95 5.23 2.55
N SER A 68 5.38 5.50 3.73
CA SER A 68 5.70 4.77 4.96
C SER A 68 5.11 3.36 4.97
N LEU A 69 3.95 3.16 4.34
CA LEU A 69 3.40 1.82 4.11
C LEU A 69 4.29 1.03 3.14
N VAL A 70 4.69 1.67 2.03
CA VAL A 70 5.57 1.05 1.03
C VAL A 70 6.94 0.68 1.63
N ALA A 71 7.51 1.55 2.47
CA ALA A 71 8.76 1.25 3.17
C ALA A 71 8.64 0.02 4.06
N GLN A 72 7.54 -0.12 4.83
CA GLN A 72 7.28 -1.32 5.64
C GLN A 72 7.22 -2.58 4.77
N MET A 73 6.54 -2.52 3.62
CA MET A 73 6.44 -3.65 2.69
C MET A 73 7.81 -4.07 2.13
N ILE A 74 8.64 -3.12 1.71
CA ILE A 74 10.00 -3.38 1.21
C ILE A 74 10.87 -4.00 2.32
N HIS A 75 10.77 -3.50 3.55
CA HIS A 75 11.54 -4.04 4.67
C HIS A 75 11.12 -5.44 5.11
N PHE A 76 9.83 -5.77 4.97
CA PHE A 76 9.27 -7.03 5.46
C PHE A 76 9.37 -8.18 4.47
N VAL A 77 9.07 -7.93 3.19
CA VAL A 77 9.00 -8.99 2.18
C VAL A 77 10.40 -9.28 1.66
N GLU A 78 10.89 -8.50 0.71
CA GLU A 78 12.19 -8.64 0.05
C GLU A 78 12.54 -7.32 -0.67
N ASP A 79 13.67 -7.30 -1.39
CA ASP A 79 14.11 -6.15 -2.17
C ASP A 79 13.11 -5.73 -3.25
N LEU A 80 13.02 -4.40 -3.47
CA LEU A 80 12.16 -3.81 -4.48
C LEU A 80 12.60 -4.20 -5.91
N PRO A 81 11.67 -4.67 -6.77
CA PRO A 81 11.95 -4.93 -8.18
C PRO A 81 12.56 -3.72 -8.90
N PRO A 82 13.56 -3.90 -9.78
CA PRO A 82 14.23 -2.80 -10.48
C PRO A 82 13.28 -1.84 -11.19
N GLU A 83 12.21 -2.36 -11.79
CA GLU A 83 11.19 -1.61 -12.50
C GLU A 83 10.36 -0.66 -11.62
N TRP A 84 10.28 -0.93 -10.31
CA TRP A 84 9.51 -0.12 -9.36
C TRP A 84 10.35 0.97 -8.69
N ARG A 85 11.68 0.88 -8.78
CA ARG A 85 12.63 1.85 -8.17
C ARG A 85 12.37 3.29 -8.59
N PRO A 86 12.11 3.63 -9.87
CA PRO A 86 11.88 5.02 -10.27
C PRO A 86 10.65 5.63 -9.59
N GLU A 87 9.57 4.85 -9.46
CA GLU A 87 8.35 5.30 -8.80
C GLU A 87 8.53 5.40 -7.29
N TRP A 88 9.30 4.48 -6.68
CA TRP A 88 9.69 4.59 -5.28
C TRP A 88 10.47 5.87 -4.97
N GLU A 89 11.45 6.22 -5.81
CA GLU A 89 12.19 7.49 -5.66
C GLU A 89 11.27 8.71 -5.78
N ARG A 90 10.28 8.67 -6.68
CA ARG A 90 9.27 9.73 -6.81
C ARG A 90 8.42 9.87 -5.55
N MET A 91 7.99 8.76 -4.96
CA MET A 91 7.22 8.75 -3.70
C MET A 91 8.03 9.37 -2.56
N LYS A 92 9.30 8.98 -2.39
CA LYS A 92 10.20 9.57 -1.38
C LYS A 92 10.40 11.07 -1.58
N ALA A 93 10.65 11.51 -2.81
CA ALA A 93 10.81 12.93 -3.11
C ALA A 93 9.54 13.75 -2.83
N ALA A 94 8.36 13.19 -3.13
CA ALA A 94 7.08 13.83 -2.85
C ALA A 94 6.78 13.92 -1.34
N ALA A 95 7.16 12.90 -0.56
CA ALA A 95 7.05 12.90 0.89
C ALA A 95 7.96 13.98 1.52
N GLY A 96 9.20 14.09 1.06
CA GLY A 96 10.15 15.12 1.51
C GLY A 96 9.65 16.55 1.28
N ARG A 97 9.11 16.84 0.08
CA ARG A 97 8.54 18.17 -0.25
C ARG A 97 7.38 18.55 0.68
N LYS A 98 6.47 17.62 0.97
CA LYS A 98 5.31 17.91 1.84
C LYS A 98 5.70 18.13 3.31
N HIS A 99 6.79 17.52 3.78
CA HIS A 99 7.32 17.76 5.13
C HIS A 99 7.95 19.16 5.26
N GLU A 100 8.45 19.74 4.17
CA GLU A 100 8.92 21.13 4.12
C GLU A 100 7.74 22.11 4.06
N ASP A 101 6.70 21.81 3.27
CA ASP A 101 5.49 22.64 3.19
C ASP A 101 4.76 22.75 4.54
N ILE A 102 4.69 21.67 5.34
CA ILE A 102 4.08 21.70 6.68
C ILE A 102 4.88 22.57 7.65
N ARG A 103 6.22 22.57 7.55
CA ARG A 103 7.10 23.43 8.37
C ARG A 103 7.08 24.90 7.92
N GLY A 104 6.67 25.16 6.68
CA GLY A 104 6.49 26.52 6.14
C GLY A 104 5.21 27.23 6.61
N ILE A 105 4.20 26.48 7.08
CA ILE A 105 2.93 27.05 7.58
C ILE A 105 3.06 27.59 9.02
N ASP A 106 4.07 27.14 9.78
CA ASP A 106 4.32 27.52 11.19
C ASP A 106 5.22 28.77 11.34
N ASN A 107 5.59 29.44 10.24
CA ASN A 107 6.49 30.60 10.27
C ASN A 107 5.90 31.84 9.58
N SER A 108 4.61 32.12 9.81
CA SER A 108 4.06 33.46 9.54
C SER A 108 4.09 34.29 10.84
N PRO A 109 4.71 35.49 10.85
CA PRO A 109 4.78 36.37 12.02
C PRO A 109 3.42 36.94 12.44
#